data_AF-A0A0P8AZ22-F1
#
_entry.id   AF-A0A0P8AZ22-F1
#
_cell.length_a   1.000
_cell.length_b   1.000
_cell.length_c   1.000
_cell.angle_alpha   90.00
_cell.angle_beta   90.00
_cell.angle_gamma   90.00
#
_symmetry.space_group_name_H-M   'P 1'
#
loop_
_entity.id
_entity.type
_entity.pdbx_description
1 polymer ?
#
loop_
_entity_poly.entity_id
_entity_poly.type
_entity_poly.pdbx_seq_one_letter_code
_entity_poly.pdbx_strand_id
1 'polypeptide(L)'
;MKFITEKMRGLATVLAVLALPLAATAQSVTDVEGDGPAFLQVIHNAADPGAAEVDIYLNGTLLLDDFAFREATGFTELESGVEYTIGVAPGNSTGAGDIIADFQVTLSANTSYIAVANGVLSPDDFSANPDELSIAFNLEIIADVDQEAASADDVIINVFHGATDAPAVDINARAAAPVTLVPNASYADAATITVGPAAYILDVNVAGTDLTAAAFDADLSAAGGAAVTVLASGFLDVEANQWGEQFGLLAVFSDGTTALLPALTASAQVIHNAADPGVAEVDVYLNGALFATDFPFRAATPFLELPAGLSHYISFAAPGSESIDDAIATFEVALGEGELWHLVANGVLTPGDFAANPDGAETDFNVFALIEARDQAETAGNVEFRVWHGATDAPSVDLRLTAGGAVLAGNLGYGEVSDYLSVAADEYVVDVTAAGDGNAVVGTYTLDVSSLADQAVLALASGFLSPAGNNDGEAFEILVVLADGTTLTLPVGTSIDSDLAALPGTFELKGNFPNPFNPTTNIQFAIPAASDVTLTVYDMLGRQVAVLVNGTLSAGTHTATFDASNLSSGTYMYRLQAGNFVETSKMMLIK
;
A
#
# COMPACT_ATOMS: atom_id res chain seq x y z
N MET A 1 13.29 13.07 -1.43
CA MET A 1 12.82 14.39 -0.92
C MET A 1 13.06 15.61 -1.83
N LYS A 2 14.03 15.60 -2.76
CA LYS A 2 14.29 16.74 -3.70
C LYS A 2 13.59 16.61 -5.07
N PHE A 3 13.05 15.43 -5.39
CA PHE A 3 12.30 15.14 -6.62
C PHE A 3 10.78 15.34 -6.49
N ILE A 4 10.23 15.32 -5.27
CA ILE A 4 8.79 15.51 -5.01
C ILE A 4 8.40 17.00 -5.11
N THR A 5 9.35 17.92 -4.91
CA THR A 5 9.12 19.37 -4.98
C THR A 5 9.04 19.91 -6.41
N GLU A 6 9.46 19.16 -7.44
CA GLU A 6 9.34 19.57 -8.84
C GLU A 6 8.00 19.17 -9.48
N LYS A 7 7.37 18.07 -9.05
CA LYS A 7 6.02 17.67 -9.53
C LYS A 7 4.90 18.56 -8.98
N MET A 8 5.00 19.03 -7.73
CA MET A 8 4.06 20.02 -7.17
C MET A 8 4.17 21.42 -7.82
N ARG A 9 5.25 21.69 -8.57
CA ARG A 9 5.43 22.96 -9.30
C ARG A 9 4.67 23.02 -10.62
N GLY A 10 4.20 21.89 -11.14
CA GLY A 10 3.40 21.84 -12.38
C GLY A 10 2.06 22.55 -12.22
N LEU A 11 1.30 22.22 -11.16
CA LEU A 11 -0.04 22.77 -10.95
C LEU A 11 -0.01 24.27 -10.61
N ALA A 12 0.94 24.70 -9.77
CA ALA A 12 1.12 26.12 -9.43
C ALA A 12 1.63 26.98 -10.61
N THR A 13 2.19 26.36 -11.66
CA THR A 13 2.66 27.07 -12.87
C THR A 13 1.60 27.08 -13.97
N VAL A 14 0.74 26.06 -14.05
CA VAL A 14 -0.41 26.02 -14.98
C VAL A 14 -1.53 26.95 -14.51
N LEU A 15 -1.85 26.99 -13.20
CA LEU A 15 -2.85 27.92 -12.66
C LEU A 15 -2.37 29.40 -12.63
N ALA A 16 -1.06 29.66 -12.67
CA ALA A 16 -0.51 31.03 -12.64
C ALA A 16 -0.55 31.77 -13.99
N VAL A 17 -1.03 31.13 -15.07
CA VAL A 17 -1.18 31.77 -16.40
C VAL A 17 -2.56 32.45 -16.57
N LEU A 18 -3.48 32.29 -15.62
CA LEU A 18 -4.88 32.75 -15.68
C LEU A 18 -5.12 34.26 -15.41
N ALA A 19 -4.26 35.15 -15.88
CA ALA A 19 -4.46 36.59 -15.69
C ALA A 19 -4.13 37.45 -16.91
N LEU A 20 -4.73 37.17 -18.08
CA LEU A 20 -4.85 38.16 -19.14
C LEU A 20 -6.22 38.05 -19.82
N PRO A 21 -7.03 39.13 -19.85
CA PRO A 21 -8.22 39.15 -20.70
C PRO A 21 -7.75 39.32 -22.15
N LEU A 22 -7.93 38.32 -23.00
CA LEU A 22 -7.75 38.49 -24.44
C LEU A 22 -9.07 38.94 -25.07
N ALA A 23 -9.07 40.19 -25.53
CA ALA A 23 -10.16 40.74 -26.31
C ALA A 23 -10.25 40.02 -27.66
N ALA A 24 -11.35 39.29 -27.88
CA ALA A 24 -11.71 38.77 -29.19
C ALA A 24 -12.10 39.94 -30.11
N THR A 25 -11.42 40.09 -31.23
CA THR A 25 -11.86 40.98 -32.31
C THR A 25 -12.99 40.30 -33.09
N ALA A 26 -14.24 40.61 -32.72
CA ALA A 26 -15.41 40.20 -33.47
C ALA A 26 -15.44 40.87 -34.85
N GLN A 27 -15.51 40.06 -35.91
CA GLN A 27 -15.83 40.53 -37.26
C GLN A 27 -17.35 40.46 -37.44
N SER A 28 -17.98 41.61 -37.66
CA SER A 28 -19.45 41.73 -37.69
C SER A 28 -20.07 40.98 -38.89
N VAL A 29 -20.86 39.95 -38.62
CA VAL A 29 -21.80 39.34 -39.57
C VAL A 29 -23.19 39.93 -39.32
N THR A 30 -23.93 40.20 -40.40
CA THR A 30 -25.20 40.94 -40.38
C THR A 30 -26.34 40.12 -39.76
N ASP A 31 -26.90 40.71 -38.72
CA ASP A 31 -28.06 40.34 -37.89
C ASP A 31 -29.30 39.87 -38.68
N VAL A 32 -29.70 38.62 -38.46
CA VAL A 32 -31.08 38.14 -38.63
C VAL A 32 -31.57 37.75 -37.23
N GLU A 33 -32.61 38.42 -36.74
CA GLU A 33 -33.16 38.21 -35.40
C GLU A 33 -33.49 36.72 -35.14
N GLY A 34 -32.69 36.08 -34.28
CA GLY A 34 -32.86 34.69 -33.83
C GLY A 34 -31.58 33.82 -33.84
N ASP A 35 -30.47 34.31 -34.39
CA ASP A 35 -29.37 33.46 -34.92
C ASP A 35 -27.97 33.85 -34.37
N GLY A 36 -27.79 33.78 -33.04
CA GLY A 36 -26.46 33.95 -32.44
C GLY A 36 -25.56 32.73 -32.67
N PRO A 37 -24.22 32.86 -32.67
CA PRO A 37 -23.34 31.75 -33.01
C PRO A 37 -23.46 30.58 -32.02
N ALA A 38 -23.06 29.39 -32.46
CA ALA A 38 -22.80 28.26 -31.59
C ALA A 38 -21.31 28.19 -31.24
N PHE A 39 -20.97 27.53 -30.12
CA PHE A 39 -19.58 27.32 -29.73
C PHE A 39 -19.29 25.84 -29.57
N LEU A 40 -18.17 25.36 -30.11
CA LEU A 40 -17.77 23.95 -30.04
C LEU A 40 -16.35 23.81 -29.50
N GLN A 41 -16.19 23.00 -28.47
CA GLN A 41 -14.91 22.46 -28.03
C GLN A 41 -14.85 20.97 -28.41
N VAL A 42 -13.72 20.53 -28.97
CA VAL A 42 -13.48 19.13 -29.32
C VAL A 42 -12.44 18.56 -28.37
N ILE A 43 -12.66 17.35 -27.86
CA ILE A 43 -11.78 16.63 -26.94
C ILE A 43 -11.51 15.24 -27.49
N HIS A 44 -10.23 14.85 -27.56
CA HIS A 44 -9.84 13.49 -27.87
C HIS A 44 -9.69 12.67 -26.59
N ASN A 45 -10.59 11.71 -26.38
CA ASN A 45 -10.58 10.83 -25.21
C ASN A 45 -10.60 9.33 -25.57
N ALA A 46 -10.53 8.96 -26.85
CA ALA A 46 -10.37 7.57 -27.27
C ALA A 46 -8.98 7.05 -26.87
N ALA A 47 -8.92 6.17 -25.87
CA ALA A 47 -7.68 5.64 -25.31
C ALA A 47 -7.03 4.51 -26.16
N ASP A 48 -7.69 4.11 -27.25
CA ASP A 48 -7.20 3.10 -28.20
C ASP A 48 -5.80 3.48 -28.73
N PRO A 49 -4.76 2.64 -28.52
CA PRO A 49 -3.43 2.90 -29.07
C PRO A 49 -3.40 3.06 -30.60
N GLY A 50 -4.34 2.43 -31.32
CA GLY A 50 -4.53 2.58 -32.75
C GLY A 50 -5.15 3.92 -33.17
N ALA A 51 -5.68 4.68 -32.21
CA ALA A 51 -6.18 6.04 -32.36
C ALA A 51 -5.43 7.04 -31.45
N ALA A 52 -4.15 6.78 -31.12
CA ALA A 52 -3.37 7.67 -30.26
C ALA A 52 -3.22 9.08 -30.84
N GLU A 53 -3.25 9.20 -32.17
CA GLU A 53 -3.32 10.45 -32.93
C GLU A 53 -4.33 10.28 -34.07
N VAL A 54 -5.19 11.29 -34.27
CA VAL A 54 -6.22 11.30 -35.32
C VAL A 54 -6.26 12.64 -36.04
N ASP A 55 -6.66 12.61 -37.31
CA ASP A 55 -6.95 13.81 -38.08
C ASP A 55 -8.44 14.12 -38.02
N ILE A 56 -8.77 15.38 -37.75
CA ILE A 56 -10.14 15.86 -37.69
C ILE A 56 -10.46 16.66 -38.95
N TYR A 57 -11.48 16.23 -39.68
CA TYR A 57 -12.00 16.89 -40.87
C TYR A 57 -13.35 17.55 -40.56
N LEU A 58 -13.54 18.79 -41.00
CA LEU A 58 -14.83 19.49 -40.97
C LEU A 58 -15.32 19.68 -42.41
N ASN A 59 -16.48 19.11 -42.73
CA ASN A 59 -17.06 19.11 -44.08
C ASN A 59 -16.06 18.65 -45.15
N GLY A 60 -15.23 17.66 -44.82
CA GLY A 60 -14.20 17.10 -45.70
C GLY A 60 -12.92 17.95 -45.85
N THR A 61 -12.77 19.03 -45.08
CA THR A 61 -11.53 19.83 -45.01
C THR A 61 -10.79 19.51 -43.72
N LEU A 62 -9.49 19.24 -43.79
CA LEU A 62 -8.66 19.00 -42.59
C LEU A 62 -8.68 20.24 -41.69
N LEU A 63 -9.05 20.04 -40.42
CA LEU A 63 -9.18 21.06 -39.39
C LEU A 63 -8.07 20.93 -38.34
N LEU A 64 -7.86 19.71 -37.82
CA LEU A 64 -6.78 19.37 -36.89
C LEU A 64 -5.99 18.20 -37.47
N ASP A 65 -4.67 18.33 -37.45
CA ASP A 65 -3.69 17.38 -37.98
C ASP A 65 -2.95 16.76 -36.78
N ASP A 66 -2.82 15.44 -36.75
CA ASP A 66 -2.20 14.69 -35.65
C ASP A 66 -2.75 15.06 -34.25
N PHE A 67 -4.07 15.19 -34.11
CA PHE A 67 -4.71 15.53 -32.85
C PHE A 67 -4.57 14.38 -31.86
N ALA A 68 -3.81 14.58 -30.79
CA ALA A 68 -3.40 13.49 -29.91
C ALA A 68 -4.44 13.17 -28.82
N PHE A 69 -4.40 11.93 -28.31
CA PHE A 69 -5.15 11.52 -27.13
C PHE A 69 -4.89 12.46 -25.93
N ARG A 70 -5.95 12.85 -25.22
CA ARG A 70 -6.01 13.83 -24.11
C ARG A 70 -5.74 15.29 -24.50
N GLU A 71 -5.78 15.60 -25.79
CA GLU A 71 -5.82 16.99 -26.26
C GLU A 71 -7.25 17.51 -26.44
N ALA A 72 -7.37 18.84 -26.42
CA ALA A 72 -8.61 19.56 -26.63
C ALA A 72 -8.38 20.84 -27.45
N THR A 73 -9.41 21.27 -28.18
CA THR A 73 -9.45 22.63 -28.73
C THR A 73 -10.00 23.60 -27.69
N GLY A 74 -9.76 24.90 -27.87
CA GLY A 74 -10.61 25.91 -27.24
C GLY A 74 -12.02 25.90 -27.85
N PHE A 75 -12.97 26.59 -27.19
CA PHE A 75 -14.27 26.84 -27.79
C PHE A 75 -14.13 27.68 -29.07
N THR A 76 -14.61 27.13 -30.18
CA THR A 76 -14.59 27.77 -31.49
C THR A 76 -16.00 28.21 -31.88
N GLU A 77 -16.13 29.45 -32.34
CA GLU A 77 -17.38 30.01 -32.84
C GLU A 77 -17.74 29.41 -34.21
N LEU A 78 -18.96 28.88 -34.34
CA LEU A 78 -19.51 28.25 -35.54
C LEU A 78 -20.88 28.84 -35.89
N GLU A 79 -21.24 28.83 -37.17
CA GLU A 79 -22.56 29.24 -37.64
C GLU A 79 -23.63 28.25 -37.14
N SER A 80 -24.68 28.76 -36.51
CA SER A 80 -25.82 27.99 -36.00
C SER A 80 -26.76 27.56 -37.12
N GLY A 81 -27.52 26.49 -36.90
CA GLY A 81 -28.51 25.99 -37.86
C GLY A 81 -27.93 25.33 -39.11
N VAL A 82 -26.60 25.23 -39.21
CA VAL A 82 -25.87 24.51 -40.26
C VAL A 82 -25.57 23.09 -39.79
N GLU A 83 -25.76 22.12 -40.68
CA GLU A 83 -25.30 20.74 -40.47
C GLU A 83 -23.83 20.63 -40.84
N TYR A 84 -23.00 20.26 -39.87
CA TYR A 84 -21.59 19.99 -40.03
C TYR A 84 -21.35 18.49 -40.08
N THR A 85 -20.44 18.05 -40.95
CA THR A 85 -19.88 16.69 -40.93
C THR A 85 -18.49 16.72 -40.31
N ILE A 86 -18.33 16.11 -39.14
CA ILE A 86 -17.05 15.93 -38.46
C ILE A 86 -16.54 14.53 -38.81
N GLY A 87 -15.47 14.45 -39.61
CA GLY A 87 -14.80 13.21 -39.96
C GLY A 87 -13.57 12.99 -39.10
N VAL A 88 -13.35 11.77 -38.64
CA VAL A 88 -12.15 11.31 -37.94
C VAL A 88 -11.40 10.36 -38.87
N ALA A 89 -10.12 10.61 -39.08
CA ALA A 89 -9.21 9.73 -39.83
C ALA A 89 -7.99 9.37 -38.96
N PRO A 90 -7.25 8.29 -39.24
CA PRO A 90 -5.97 8.04 -38.58
C PRO A 90 -5.00 9.22 -38.80
N GLY A 91 -4.10 9.52 -37.86
CA GLY A 91 -3.15 10.65 -37.99
C GLY A 91 -2.22 10.61 -39.21
N ASN A 92 -2.08 9.45 -39.86
CA ASN A 92 -1.34 9.35 -41.12
C ASN A 92 -2.21 9.60 -42.37
N SER A 93 -3.37 10.24 -42.23
CA SER A 93 -4.30 10.43 -43.35
C SER A 93 -3.71 11.33 -44.43
N THR A 94 -4.12 11.09 -45.67
CA THR A 94 -3.69 11.87 -46.84
C THR A 94 -4.79 12.77 -47.39
N GLY A 95 -5.99 12.68 -46.82
CA GLY A 95 -7.16 13.49 -47.14
C GLY A 95 -8.46 12.86 -46.63
N ALA A 96 -9.58 13.52 -46.89
CA ALA A 96 -10.91 13.10 -46.41
C ALA A 96 -11.39 11.72 -46.93
N GLY A 97 -10.67 11.09 -47.87
CA GLY A 97 -10.95 9.72 -48.30
C GLY A 97 -10.54 8.65 -47.27
N ASP A 98 -9.71 9.03 -46.31
CA ASP A 98 -9.19 8.16 -45.24
C ASP A 98 -10.02 8.28 -43.94
N ILE A 99 -11.12 9.04 -43.97
CA ILE A 99 -12.07 9.14 -42.85
C ILE A 99 -12.64 7.75 -42.53
N ILE A 100 -12.48 7.34 -41.27
CA ILE A 100 -12.93 6.05 -40.74
C ILE A 100 -14.25 6.15 -39.97
N ALA A 101 -14.58 7.34 -39.47
CA ALA A 101 -15.85 7.63 -38.82
C ALA A 101 -16.27 9.08 -39.12
N ASP A 102 -17.54 9.31 -39.44
CA ASP A 102 -18.10 10.65 -39.65
C ASP A 102 -19.40 10.87 -38.87
N PHE A 103 -19.55 12.09 -38.34
CA PHE A 103 -20.65 12.46 -37.46
C PHE A 103 -21.31 13.73 -37.98
N GLN A 104 -22.63 13.70 -38.10
CA GLN A 104 -23.43 14.86 -38.51
C GLN A 104 -23.93 15.58 -37.27
N VAL A 105 -23.58 16.87 -37.15
CA VAL A 105 -23.94 17.69 -36.00
C VAL A 105 -24.62 18.98 -36.48
N THR A 106 -25.79 19.28 -35.94
CA THR A 106 -26.46 20.58 -36.15
C THR A 106 -26.44 21.35 -34.84
N LEU A 107 -25.82 22.53 -34.86
CA LEU A 107 -25.62 23.34 -33.65
C LEU A 107 -26.71 24.41 -33.52
N SER A 108 -27.29 24.53 -32.34
CA SER A 108 -28.30 25.54 -32.03
C SER A 108 -27.65 26.88 -31.71
N ALA A 109 -28.36 27.97 -32.04
CA ALA A 109 -27.91 29.32 -31.78
C ALA A 109 -27.74 29.61 -30.28
N ASN A 110 -26.65 30.27 -29.91
CA ASN A 110 -26.28 30.62 -28.53
C ASN A 110 -26.09 29.42 -27.59
N THR A 111 -25.78 28.25 -28.13
CA THR A 111 -25.48 27.05 -27.35
C THR A 111 -23.99 26.72 -27.46
N SER A 112 -23.37 26.37 -26.34
CA SER A 112 -22.02 25.79 -26.32
C SER A 112 -22.10 24.27 -26.25
N TYR A 113 -21.16 23.62 -26.92
CA TYR A 113 -21.09 22.18 -27.08
C TYR A 113 -19.69 21.67 -26.78
N ILE A 114 -19.62 20.47 -26.20
CA ILE A 114 -18.40 19.67 -26.13
C ILE A 114 -18.63 18.43 -26.98
N ALA A 115 -17.73 18.18 -27.93
CA ALA A 115 -17.67 16.93 -28.67
C ALA A 115 -16.51 16.08 -28.16
N VAL A 116 -16.81 14.91 -27.59
CA VAL A 116 -15.81 13.99 -27.05
C VAL A 116 -15.67 12.80 -27.99
N ALA A 117 -14.52 12.67 -28.64
CA ALA A 117 -14.17 11.45 -29.37
C ALA A 117 -13.76 10.39 -28.36
N ASN A 118 -14.51 9.29 -28.27
CA ASN A 118 -14.37 8.29 -27.23
C ASN A 118 -14.56 6.86 -27.76
N GLY A 119 -14.18 5.85 -26.98
CA GLY A 119 -14.28 4.44 -27.37
C GLY A 119 -13.05 3.92 -28.11
N VAL A 120 -13.18 2.74 -28.71
CA VAL A 120 -12.11 2.02 -29.41
C VAL A 120 -12.52 1.64 -30.83
N LEU A 121 -11.56 1.60 -31.76
CA LEU A 121 -11.80 1.35 -33.19
C LEU A 121 -12.18 -0.11 -33.47
N SER A 122 -11.63 -1.06 -32.70
CA SER A 122 -11.88 -2.50 -32.86
C SER A 122 -12.30 -3.14 -31.53
N PRO A 123 -13.57 -2.97 -31.09
CA PRO A 123 -14.05 -3.42 -29.78
C PRO A 123 -13.75 -4.88 -29.41
N ASP A 124 -13.70 -5.78 -30.39
CA ASP A 124 -13.43 -7.21 -30.16
C ASP A 124 -11.99 -7.47 -29.65
N ASP A 125 -11.08 -6.51 -29.80
CA ASP A 125 -9.67 -6.60 -29.37
C ASP A 125 -9.43 -5.92 -27.99
N PHE A 126 -10.48 -5.48 -27.30
CA PHE A 126 -10.42 -4.79 -26.00
C PHE A 126 -11.33 -5.47 -24.97
N SER A 127 -11.14 -5.14 -23.69
CA SER A 127 -12.03 -5.58 -22.62
C SER A 127 -13.43 -5.02 -22.83
N ALA A 128 -14.44 -5.89 -22.71
CA ALA A 128 -15.83 -5.46 -22.74
C ALA A 128 -16.14 -4.54 -21.55
N ASN A 129 -17.00 -3.55 -21.76
CA ASN A 129 -17.49 -2.72 -20.66
C ASN A 129 -18.23 -3.60 -19.61
N PRO A 130 -17.95 -3.44 -18.30
CA PRO A 130 -18.60 -4.22 -17.26
C PRO A 130 -20.13 -4.13 -17.22
N ASP A 131 -20.71 -3.02 -17.69
CA ASP A 131 -22.16 -2.79 -17.77
C ASP A 131 -22.76 -3.21 -19.14
N GLU A 132 -22.01 -3.96 -19.95
CA GLU A 132 -22.41 -4.43 -21.29
C GLU A 132 -22.70 -3.31 -22.31
N LEU A 133 -22.15 -2.10 -22.07
CA LEU A 133 -22.29 -0.97 -22.98
C LEU A 133 -21.34 -1.07 -24.19
N SER A 134 -21.76 -0.48 -25.32
CA SER A 134 -20.95 -0.47 -26.55
C SER A 134 -19.74 0.44 -26.39
N ILE A 135 -18.54 -0.12 -26.50
CA ILE A 135 -17.27 0.61 -26.47
C ILE A 135 -16.77 1.04 -27.85
N ALA A 136 -17.55 0.80 -28.91
CA ALA A 136 -17.20 1.23 -30.26
C ALA A 136 -16.96 2.74 -30.31
N PHE A 137 -15.96 3.14 -31.10
CA PHE A 137 -15.60 4.54 -31.30
C PHE A 137 -16.84 5.37 -31.67
N ASN A 138 -17.06 6.45 -30.91
CA ASN A 138 -18.17 7.37 -31.10
C ASN A 138 -17.74 8.82 -30.80
N LEU A 139 -18.53 9.78 -31.31
CA LEU A 139 -18.40 11.19 -30.97
C LEU A 139 -19.60 11.60 -30.11
N GLU A 140 -19.37 11.74 -28.81
CA GLU A 140 -20.41 12.14 -27.87
C GLU A 140 -20.57 13.66 -27.87
N ILE A 141 -21.80 14.14 -28.06
CA ILE A 141 -22.11 15.58 -28.10
C ILE A 141 -22.83 15.97 -26.81
N ILE A 142 -22.15 16.76 -25.99
CA ILE A 142 -22.69 17.35 -24.76
C ILE A 142 -23.12 18.78 -25.11
N ALA A 143 -24.42 19.06 -25.01
CA ALA A 143 -25.01 20.35 -25.32
C ALA A 143 -25.28 21.18 -24.05
N ASP A 144 -25.56 22.47 -24.24
CA ASP A 144 -25.98 23.40 -23.19
C ASP A 144 -24.95 23.51 -22.04
N VAL A 145 -23.66 23.45 -22.39
CA VAL A 145 -22.59 23.63 -21.40
C VAL A 145 -22.28 25.12 -21.19
N ASP A 146 -21.99 25.48 -19.94
CA ASP A 146 -21.50 26.81 -19.61
C ASP A 146 -19.98 26.88 -19.83
N GLN A 147 -19.50 28.01 -20.37
CA GLN A 147 -18.07 28.29 -20.55
C GLN A 147 -17.45 29.04 -19.36
N GLU A 148 -18.29 29.60 -18.48
CA GLU A 148 -17.92 30.30 -17.25
C GLU A 148 -19.08 30.23 -16.25
N ALA A 149 -18.78 30.30 -14.96
CA ALA A 149 -19.81 30.34 -13.93
C ALA A 149 -20.38 31.76 -13.78
N ALA A 150 -21.67 31.85 -13.48
CA ALA A 150 -22.34 33.15 -13.30
C ALA A 150 -21.86 33.94 -12.05
N SER A 151 -21.16 33.27 -11.13
CA SER A 151 -20.67 33.84 -9.87
C SER A 151 -19.23 33.41 -9.62
N ALA A 152 -18.42 34.30 -9.03
CA ALA A 152 -17.06 33.98 -8.60
C ALA A 152 -17.02 33.01 -7.39
N ASP A 153 -18.15 32.80 -6.72
CA ASP A 153 -18.29 31.84 -5.62
C ASP A 153 -18.56 30.41 -6.10
N ASP A 154 -18.74 30.22 -7.42
CA ASP A 154 -19.11 28.95 -8.04
C ASP A 154 -18.03 28.51 -9.05
N VAL A 155 -17.88 27.20 -9.20
CA VAL A 155 -17.11 26.53 -10.25
C VAL A 155 -18.03 25.53 -10.93
N ILE A 156 -18.21 25.64 -12.24
CA ILE A 156 -18.98 24.67 -13.03
C ILE A 156 -18.07 23.55 -13.49
N ILE A 157 -18.51 22.31 -13.30
CA ILE A 157 -17.80 21.12 -13.79
C ILE A 157 -18.72 20.34 -14.71
N ASN A 158 -18.34 20.26 -15.99
CA ASN A 158 -18.95 19.34 -16.95
C ASN A 158 -18.23 18.01 -16.83
N VAL A 159 -18.94 16.96 -16.43
CA VAL A 159 -18.39 15.63 -16.17
C VAL A 159 -18.76 14.72 -17.33
N PHE A 160 -17.82 13.90 -17.78
CA PHE A 160 -18.06 12.87 -18.78
C PHE A 160 -17.35 11.56 -18.41
N HIS A 161 -18.08 10.45 -18.41
CA HIS A 161 -17.49 9.14 -18.14
C HIS A 161 -16.94 8.52 -19.43
N GLY A 162 -15.66 8.72 -19.72
CA GLY A 162 -15.04 8.20 -20.94
C GLY A 162 -14.30 6.86 -20.85
N ALA A 163 -14.08 6.28 -19.66
CA ALA A 163 -13.34 5.03 -19.51
C ALA A 163 -14.16 3.81 -19.96
N THR A 164 -13.71 3.10 -20.99
CA THR A 164 -14.46 2.00 -21.64
C THR A 164 -14.54 0.73 -20.81
N ASP A 165 -13.56 0.47 -19.96
CA ASP A 165 -13.41 -0.75 -19.16
C ASP A 165 -13.82 -0.56 -17.69
N ALA A 166 -14.37 0.60 -17.34
CA ALA A 166 -14.88 0.86 -16.01
C ALA A 166 -16.40 0.58 -15.91
N PRO A 167 -16.88 0.06 -14.77
CA PRO A 167 -18.31 -0.01 -14.46
C PRO A 167 -18.87 1.38 -14.17
N ALA A 168 -20.18 1.48 -13.93
CA ALA A 168 -20.77 2.67 -13.35
C ALA A 168 -20.06 3.09 -12.06
N VAL A 169 -19.86 4.40 -11.88
CA VAL A 169 -19.17 4.97 -10.71
C VAL A 169 -19.94 6.09 -10.02
N ASP A 170 -19.69 6.24 -8.73
CA ASP A 170 -20.04 7.42 -7.95
C ASP A 170 -18.78 8.29 -7.75
N ILE A 171 -18.88 9.60 -8.03
CA ILE A 171 -17.81 10.56 -7.72
C ILE A 171 -18.14 11.24 -6.41
N ASN A 172 -17.35 10.94 -5.38
CA ASN A 172 -17.55 11.44 -4.02
C ASN A 172 -16.47 12.47 -3.65
N ALA A 173 -16.88 13.61 -3.10
CA ALA A 173 -15.96 14.51 -2.42
C ALA A 173 -15.68 13.98 -1.01
N ARG A 174 -14.41 13.66 -0.73
CA ARG A 174 -13.96 13.13 0.55
C ARG A 174 -14.16 14.15 1.66
N ALA A 175 -14.90 13.75 2.70
CA ALA A 175 -15.14 14.53 3.90
C ALA A 175 -15.56 13.59 5.05
N ALA A 176 -15.61 14.10 6.29
CA ALA A 176 -16.08 13.31 7.44
C ALA A 176 -17.50 12.74 7.24
N ALA A 177 -18.32 13.41 6.44
CA ALA A 177 -19.51 12.85 5.81
C ALA A 177 -19.33 13.04 4.29
N PRO A 178 -19.04 11.99 3.53
CA PRO A 178 -18.82 12.09 2.09
C PRO A 178 -20.02 12.71 1.37
N VAL A 179 -19.74 13.51 0.34
CA VAL A 179 -20.78 14.11 -0.50
C VAL A 179 -20.64 13.54 -1.91
N THR A 180 -21.64 12.80 -2.37
CA THR A 180 -21.70 12.35 -3.76
C THR A 180 -22.00 13.53 -4.67
N LEU A 181 -21.04 13.88 -5.53
CA LEU A 181 -21.15 14.94 -6.51
C LEU A 181 -21.85 14.44 -7.78
N VAL A 182 -21.45 13.26 -8.25
CA VAL A 182 -22.00 12.64 -9.46
C VAL A 182 -22.36 11.19 -9.13
N PRO A 183 -23.65 10.86 -8.97
CA PRO A 183 -24.08 9.50 -8.65
C PRO A 183 -24.30 8.67 -9.92
N ASN A 184 -23.91 7.39 -9.89
CA ASN A 184 -24.17 6.38 -10.92
C ASN A 184 -23.86 6.84 -12.36
N ALA A 185 -22.69 7.44 -12.58
CA ALA A 185 -22.24 7.76 -13.94
C ALA A 185 -21.78 6.47 -14.63
N SER A 186 -22.50 6.01 -15.64
CA SER A 186 -22.10 4.91 -16.52
C SER A 186 -21.26 5.41 -17.68
N TYR A 187 -20.58 4.51 -18.40
CA TYR A 187 -19.84 4.85 -19.61
C TYR A 187 -20.69 5.65 -20.62
N ALA A 188 -20.11 6.72 -21.14
CA ALA A 188 -20.71 7.74 -22.01
C ALA A 188 -21.76 8.66 -21.35
N ASP A 189 -22.02 8.54 -20.05
CA ASP A 189 -22.86 9.51 -19.35
C ASP A 189 -22.14 10.86 -19.19
N ALA A 190 -22.94 11.93 -19.27
CA ALA A 190 -22.51 13.30 -19.00
C ALA A 190 -23.38 13.93 -17.92
N ALA A 191 -22.77 14.78 -17.09
CA ALA A 191 -23.45 15.56 -16.07
C ALA A 191 -22.82 16.95 -15.96
N THR A 192 -23.57 17.92 -15.43
CA THR A 192 -23.02 19.22 -15.04
C THR A 192 -23.30 19.45 -13.58
N ILE A 193 -22.25 19.76 -12.82
CA ILE A 193 -22.33 20.07 -11.40
C ILE A 193 -21.76 21.46 -11.12
N THR A 194 -22.13 22.01 -9.97
CA THR A 194 -21.58 23.27 -9.47
C THR A 194 -21.07 23.07 -8.06
N VAL A 195 -19.82 23.46 -7.82
CA VAL A 195 -19.14 23.38 -6.52
C VAL A 195 -18.56 24.74 -6.14
N GLY A 196 -18.14 24.91 -4.89
CA GLY A 196 -17.43 26.13 -4.48
C GLY A 196 -15.93 26.08 -4.85
N PRO A 197 -15.24 27.22 -4.92
CA PRO A 197 -13.79 27.26 -5.14
C PRO A 197 -13.05 26.80 -3.89
N ALA A 198 -12.70 25.51 -3.83
CA ALA A 198 -11.99 24.89 -2.73
C ALA A 198 -11.09 23.75 -3.23
N ALA A 199 -10.25 23.21 -2.35
CA ALA A 199 -9.54 21.96 -2.63
C ALA A 199 -10.44 20.76 -2.28
N TYR A 200 -10.52 19.82 -3.20
CA TYR A 200 -11.30 18.59 -3.09
C TYR A 200 -10.38 17.38 -3.22
N ILE A 201 -10.68 16.33 -2.46
CA ILE A 201 -10.22 14.99 -2.80
C ILE A 201 -11.42 14.25 -3.38
N LEU A 202 -11.26 13.74 -4.59
CA LEU A 202 -12.31 13.04 -5.33
C LEU A 202 -12.03 11.54 -5.25
N ASP A 203 -12.95 10.82 -4.62
CA ASP A 203 -12.97 9.36 -4.59
C ASP A 203 -13.88 8.86 -5.72
N VAL A 204 -13.35 8.01 -6.60
CA VAL A 204 -14.08 7.35 -7.67
C VAL A 204 -14.48 5.97 -7.16
N ASN A 205 -15.74 5.83 -6.76
CA ASN A 205 -16.28 4.61 -6.18
C ASN A 205 -17.02 3.78 -7.21
N VAL A 206 -16.91 2.46 -7.15
CA VAL A 206 -17.75 1.57 -7.97
C VAL A 206 -19.19 1.69 -7.48
N ALA A 207 -20.11 2.05 -8.38
CA ALA A 207 -21.47 2.40 -8.03
C ALA A 207 -22.18 1.27 -7.27
N GLY A 208 -22.87 1.63 -6.20
CA GLY A 208 -23.57 0.67 -5.35
C GLY A 208 -22.69 -0.17 -4.42
N THR A 209 -21.40 0.16 -4.31
CA THR A 209 -20.44 -0.48 -3.40
C THR A 209 -19.65 0.56 -2.61
N ASP A 210 -18.96 0.13 -1.54
CA ASP A 210 -18.01 0.98 -0.81
C ASP A 210 -16.58 0.93 -1.42
N LEU A 211 -16.39 0.23 -2.54
CA LEU A 211 -15.09 0.07 -3.18
C LEU A 211 -14.69 1.39 -3.86
N THR A 212 -13.51 1.91 -3.49
CA THR A 212 -12.88 3.03 -4.19
C THR A 212 -11.89 2.49 -5.23
N ALA A 213 -12.11 2.78 -6.50
CA ALA A 213 -11.25 2.37 -7.60
C ALA A 213 -10.05 3.30 -7.76
N ALA A 214 -10.24 4.60 -7.56
CA ALA A 214 -9.19 5.62 -7.66
C ALA A 214 -9.51 6.84 -6.79
N ALA A 215 -8.48 7.58 -6.39
CA ALA A 215 -8.62 8.84 -5.66
C ALA A 215 -7.76 9.93 -6.30
N PHE A 216 -8.25 11.17 -6.34
CA PHE A 216 -7.58 12.28 -7.01
C PHE A 216 -7.61 13.56 -6.17
N ASP A 217 -6.53 14.34 -6.23
CA ASP A 217 -6.51 15.72 -5.76
C ASP A 217 -7.08 16.66 -6.83
N ALA A 218 -8.05 17.49 -6.44
CA ALA A 218 -8.67 18.50 -7.28
C ALA A 218 -8.67 19.86 -6.55
N ASP A 219 -7.56 20.59 -6.63
CA ASP A 219 -7.48 21.96 -6.13
C ASP A 219 -8.18 22.96 -7.06
N LEU A 220 -9.42 23.31 -6.72
CA LEU A 220 -10.23 24.32 -7.40
C LEU A 220 -10.25 25.66 -6.65
N SER A 221 -9.39 25.86 -5.66
CA SER A 221 -9.41 27.04 -4.78
C SER A 221 -9.23 28.37 -5.52
N ALA A 222 -8.57 28.36 -6.68
CA ALA A 222 -8.38 29.53 -7.53
C ALA A 222 -9.31 29.56 -8.76
N ALA A 223 -10.26 28.63 -8.88
CA ALA A 223 -11.10 28.45 -10.06
C ALA A 223 -12.47 29.16 -9.97
N GLY A 224 -12.68 30.04 -9.00
CA GLY A 224 -13.95 30.75 -8.81
C GLY A 224 -14.36 31.54 -10.06
N GLY A 225 -15.59 31.31 -10.55
CA GLY A 225 -16.10 31.89 -11.78
C GLY A 225 -15.80 31.08 -13.05
N ALA A 226 -15.01 30.01 -12.96
CA ALA A 226 -14.63 29.20 -14.12
C ALA A 226 -15.63 28.07 -14.42
N ALA A 227 -15.60 27.58 -15.66
CA ALA A 227 -16.13 26.28 -16.03
C ALA A 227 -14.98 25.39 -16.50
N VAL A 228 -15.00 24.12 -16.11
CA VAL A 228 -14.01 23.11 -16.50
C VAL A 228 -14.73 21.82 -16.89
N THR A 229 -14.20 21.11 -17.87
CA THR A 229 -14.68 19.78 -18.23
C THR A 229 -13.76 18.74 -17.61
N VAL A 230 -14.29 17.77 -16.89
CA VAL A 230 -13.53 16.67 -16.29
C VAL A 230 -14.01 15.35 -16.85
N LEU A 231 -13.12 14.56 -17.43
CA LEU A 231 -13.46 13.28 -18.03
C LEU A 231 -12.66 12.13 -17.45
N ALA A 232 -13.31 10.98 -17.27
CA ALA A 232 -12.63 9.70 -17.11
C ALA A 232 -11.89 9.36 -18.43
N SER A 233 -10.58 9.17 -18.36
CA SER A 233 -9.70 9.08 -19.53
C SER A 233 -8.66 7.97 -19.35
N GLY A 234 -8.55 7.04 -20.31
CA GLY A 234 -7.65 5.88 -20.24
C GLY A 234 -8.32 4.60 -19.73
N PHE A 235 -7.53 3.54 -19.55
CA PHE A 235 -7.98 2.21 -19.14
C PHE A 235 -7.64 1.89 -17.68
N LEU A 236 -8.56 1.24 -16.96
CA LEU A 236 -8.31 0.69 -15.63
C LEU A 236 -7.38 -0.54 -15.70
N ASP A 237 -7.60 -1.43 -16.67
CA ASP A 237 -6.75 -2.59 -16.94
C ASP A 237 -5.98 -2.39 -18.25
N VAL A 238 -4.78 -1.83 -18.16
CA VAL A 238 -3.97 -1.55 -19.35
C VAL A 238 -3.52 -2.83 -20.06
N GLU A 239 -3.26 -3.93 -19.34
CA GLU A 239 -2.77 -5.17 -19.96
C GLU A 239 -3.85 -5.81 -20.83
N ALA A 240 -5.09 -5.88 -20.33
CA ALA A 240 -6.23 -6.38 -21.10
C ALA A 240 -6.64 -5.44 -22.24
N ASN A 241 -6.21 -4.18 -22.21
CA ASN A 241 -6.51 -3.15 -23.21
C ASN A 241 -5.27 -2.71 -24.01
N GLN A 242 -4.47 -3.70 -24.42
CA GLN A 242 -3.34 -3.53 -25.35
C GLN A 242 -2.24 -2.56 -24.89
N TRP A 243 -2.04 -2.44 -23.58
CA TRP A 243 -1.08 -1.51 -22.97
C TRP A 243 -1.35 -0.04 -23.35
N GLY A 244 -2.62 0.31 -23.51
CA GLY A 244 -3.04 1.70 -23.65
C GLY A 244 -2.75 2.56 -22.42
N GLU A 245 -3.01 3.85 -22.54
CA GLU A 245 -2.74 4.82 -21.48
C GLU A 245 -3.56 4.54 -20.21
N GLN A 246 -2.90 4.59 -19.05
CA GLN A 246 -3.50 4.33 -17.74
C GLN A 246 -4.59 5.35 -17.41
N PHE A 247 -5.66 4.87 -16.77
CA PHE A 247 -6.78 5.68 -16.29
C PHE A 247 -6.35 6.91 -15.47
N GLY A 248 -7.07 8.01 -15.67
CA GLY A 248 -7.01 9.21 -14.86
C GLY A 248 -8.19 10.13 -15.13
N LEU A 249 -8.36 11.15 -14.28
CA LEU A 249 -9.32 12.23 -14.53
C LEU A 249 -8.62 13.36 -15.28
N LEU A 250 -9.03 13.61 -16.52
CA LEU A 250 -8.52 14.70 -17.35
C LEU A 250 -9.39 15.94 -17.14
N ALA A 251 -8.78 17.04 -16.70
CA ALA A 251 -9.37 18.37 -16.73
C ALA A 251 -9.08 19.05 -18.07
N VAL A 252 -10.10 19.66 -18.67
CA VAL A 252 -10.06 20.41 -19.93
C VAL A 252 -10.68 21.78 -19.71
N PHE A 253 -9.90 22.83 -19.98
CA PHE A 253 -10.33 24.21 -19.81
C PHE A 253 -10.93 24.79 -21.09
N SER A 254 -11.64 25.91 -20.97
CA SER A 254 -12.34 26.55 -22.10
C SER A 254 -11.43 27.01 -23.25
N ASP A 255 -10.14 27.21 -22.97
CA ASP A 255 -9.12 27.55 -23.96
C ASP A 255 -8.48 26.32 -24.66
N GLY A 256 -8.86 25.11 -24.25
CA GLY A 256 -8.36 23.85 -24.77
C GLY A 256 -7.14 23.29 -24.04
N THR A 257 -6.61 24.01 -23.04
CA THR A 257 -5.54 23.44 -22.20
C THR A 257 -6.07 22.25 -21.41
N THR A 258 -5.23 21.23 -21.23
CA THR A 258 -5.60 20.00 -20.51
C THR A 258 -4.59 19.67 -19.41
N ALA A 259 -5.06 19.00 -18.36
CA ALA A 259 -4.22 18.51 -17.27
C ALA A 259 -4.86 17.29 -16.59
N LEU A 260 -4.08 16.24 -16.32
CA LEU A 260 -4.54 15.15 -15.45
C LEU A 260 -4.55 15.61 -14.00
N LEU A 261 -5.62 15.28 -13.28
CA LEU A 261 -5.68 15.45 -11.84
C LEU A 261 -4.66 14.52 -11.18
N PRO A 262 -3.90 14.99 -10.17
CA PRO A 262 -2.95 14.15 -9.45
C PRO A 262 -3.69 12.98 -8.76
N ALA A 263 -3.32 11.75 -9.11
CA ALA A 263 -3.80 10.57 -8.39
C ALA A 263 -3.17 10.50 -7.00
N LEU A 264 -3.98 10.17 -6.00
CA LEU A 264 -3.56 9.92 -4.63
C LEU A 264 -3.35 8.42 -4.48
N THR A 265 -2.10 7.98 -4.52
CA THR A 265 -1.75 6.56 -4.48
C THR A 265 -0.81 6.22 -3.33
N ALA A 266 -0.92 4.99 -2.86
CA ALA A 266 -0.01 4.32 -1.94
C ALA A 266 0.35 2.97 -2.54
N SER A 267 1.44 2.37 -2.11
CA SER A 267 1.84 1.04 -2.57
C SER A 267 1.91 0.05 -1.42
N ALA A 268 1.32 -1.13 -1.59
CA ALA A 268 1.34 -2.18 -0.57
C ALA A 268 1.74 -3.52 -1.16
N GLN A 269 2.61 -4.24 -0.45
CA GLN A 269 2.97 -5.61 -0.75
C GLN A 269 2.34 -6.55 0.28
N VAL A 270 1.54 -7.52 -0.15
CA VAL A 270 0.94 -8.52 0.74
C VAL A 270 1.85 -9.73 0.82
N ILE A 271 2.17 -10.18 2.03
CA ILE A 271 3.10 -11.30 2.30
C ILE A 271 2.43 -12.30 3.22
N HIS A 272 2.40 -13.57 2.85
CA HIS A 272 1.91 -14.63 3.71
C HIS A 272 3.07 -15.29 4.46
N ASN A 273 3.15 -15.08 5.77
CA ASN A 273 4.17 -15.68 6.64
C ASN A 273 3.59 -16.48 7.83
N ALA A 274 2.26 -16.63 7.93
CA ALA A 274 1.67 -17.52 8.93
C ALA A 274 2.01 -18.99 8.64
N ALA A 275 2.77 -19.61 9.54
CA ALA A 275 3.23 -20.99 9.42
C ALA A 275 2.21 -22.04 9.93
N ASP A 276 1.07 -21.58 10.43
CA ASP A 276 -0.03 -22.43 10.92
C ASP A 276 -0.54 -23.34 9.78
N PRO A 277 -0.50 -24.68 9.93
CA PRO A 277 -1.01 -25.61 8.93
C PRO A 277 -2.49 -25.39 8.55
N GLY A 278 -3.29 -24.78 9.42
CA GLY A 278 -4.68 -24.43 9.15
C GLY A 278 -4.87 -23.28 8.15
N VAL A 279 -3.80 -22.52 7.88
CA VAL A 279 -3.72 -21.46 6.86
C VAL A 279 -2.45 -21.61 6.02
N ALA A 280 -2.09 -22.84 5.67
CA ALA A 280 -0.94 -23.09 4.79
C ALA A 280 -1.14 -22.48 3.39
N GLU A 281 -2.39 -22.34 2.97
CA GLU A 281 -2.85 -21.63 1.77
C GLU A 281 -4.14 -20.89 2.17
N VAL A 282 -4.35 -19.70 1.60
CA VAL A 282 -5.54 -18.87 1.85
C VAL A 282 -5.99 -18.15 0.59
N ASP A 283 -7.29 -17.91 0.46
CA ASP A 283 -7.78 -16.91 -0.47
C ASP A 283 -7.66 -15.52 0.18
N VAL A 284 -7.11 -14.56 -0.55
CA VAL A 284 -6.94 -13.17 -0.09
C VAL A 284 -7.95 -12.30 -0.81
N TYR A 285 -8.73 -11.55 -0.04
CA TYR A 285 -9.64 -10.54 -0.55
C TYR A 285 -9.15 -9.15 -0.16
N LEU A 286 -9.23 -8.21 -1.09
CA LEU A 286 -8.94 -6.80 -0.87
C LEU A 286 -10.21 -5.99 -1.11
N ASN A 287 -10.66 -5.26 -0.09
CA ASN A 287 -11.90 -4.48 -0.12
C ASN A 287 -13.12 -5.30 -0.58
N GLY A 288 -13.16 -6.58 -0.21
CA GLY A 288 -14.23 -7.51 -0.56
C GLY A 288 -14.12 -8.19 -1.94
N ALA A 289 -13.21 -7.74 -2.80
CA ALA A 289 -12.92 -8.41 -4.08
C ALA A 289 -11.84 -9.47 -3.89
N LEU A 290 -12.00 -10.64 -4.55
CA LEU A 290 -10.99 -11.70 -4.55
C LEU A 290 -9.73 -11.18 -5.25
N PHE A 291 -8.61 -11.18 -4.53
CA PHE A 291 -7.35 -10.60 -4.96
C PHE A 291 -6.30 -11.68 -5.30
N ALA A 292 -6.19 -12.71 -4.46
CA ALA A 292 -5.33 -13.87 -4.73
C ALA A 292 -6.03 -15.15 -4.30
N THR A 293 -5.93 -16.21 -5.12
CA THR A 293 -6.51 -17.53 -4.84
C THR A 293 -5.42 -18.50 -4.43
N ASP A 294 -5.70 -19.35 -3.44
CA ASP A 294 -4.79 -20.37 -2.92
C ASP A 294 -3.39 -19.80 -2.63
N PHE A 295 -3.33 -18.58 -2.08
CA PHE A 295 -2.09 -17.85 -1.80
C PHE A 295 -1.29 -18.58 -0.71
N PRO A 296 -0.12 -19.18 -1.04
CA PRO A 296 0.52 -20.11 -0.14
C PRO A 296 1.39 -19.39 0.91
N PHE A 297 1.62 -20.07 2.03
CA PHE A 297 2.66 -19.69 2.99
C PHE A 297 4.01 -19.48 2.26
N ARG A 298 4.69 -18.38 2.63
CA ARG A 298 5.92 -17.84 2.00
C ARG A 298 5.77 -17.24 0.62
N ALA A 299 4.54 -16.93 0.19
CA ALA A 299 4.30 -16.11 -0.99
C ALA A 299 4.24 -14.62 -0.65
N ALA A 300 4.52 -13.81 -1.68
CA ALA A 300 4.36 -12.37 -1.67
C ALA A 300 3.77 -11.92 -3.02
N THR A 301 3.00 -10.84 -3.01
CA THR A 301 2.62 -10.15 -4.25
C THR A 301 3.72 -9.19 -4.67
N PRO A 302 3.72 -8.65 -5.90
CA PRO A 302 4.40 -7.39 -6.18
C PRO A 302 3.80 -6.26 -5.31
N PHE A 303 4.50 -5.12 -5.21
CA PHE A 303 3.86 -3.89 -4.71
C PHE A 303 2.68 -3.53 -5.61
N LEU A 304 1.49 -3.45 -5.00
CA LEU A 304 0.25 -3.04 -5.63
C LEU A 304 -0.01 -1.57 -5.36
N GLU A 305 -0.36 -0.81 -6.39
CA GLU A 305 -0.82 0.57 -6.24
C GLU A 305 -2.29 0.61 -5.79
N LEU A 306 -2.57 1.37 -4.73
CA LEU A 306 -3.88 1.49 -4.11
C LEU A 306 -4.24 2.96 -3.85
N PRO A 307 -5.53 3.34 -3.88
CA PRO A 307 -5.95 4.70 -3.51
C PRO A 307 -5.52 5.08 -2.09
N ALA A 308 -4.85 6.23 -1.93
CA ALA A 308 -4.33 6.65 -0.63
C ALA A 308 -5.33 7.43 0.22
N GLY A 309 -5.05 7.46 1.53
CA GLY A 309 -5.81 8.22 2.53
C GLY A 309 -7.19 7.62 2.83
N LEU A 310 -7.36 6.33 2.54
CA LEU A 310 -8.55 5.54 2.81
C LEU A 310 -8.17 4.30 3.64
N SER A 311 -9.17 3.73 4.30
CA SER A 311 -9.05 2.41 4.91
C SER A 311 -9.25 1.34 3.84
N HIS A 312 -8.34 0.36 3.80
CA HIS A 312 -8.47 -0.86 3.03
C HIS A 312 -8.70 -2.03 3.98
N TYR A 313 -9.49 -2.99 3.53
CA TYR A 313 -9.77 -4.20 4.27
C TYR A 313 -9.12 -5.38 3.57
N ILE A 314 -8.22 -6.06 4.26
CA ILE A 314 -7.59 -7.30 3.79
C ILE A 314 -8.20 -8.44 4.57
N SER A 315 -8.81 -9.37 3.86
CA SER A 315 -9.44 -10.54 4.44
C SER A 315 -8.80 -11.81 3.92
N PHE A 316 -8.75 -12.81 4.79
CA PHE A 316 -8.23 -14.13 4.49
C PHE A 316 -9.36 -15.13 4.65
N ALA A 317 -9.51 -16.03 3.69
CA ALA A 317 -10.48 -17.12 3.72
C ALA A 317 -9.78 -18.45 3.44
N ALA A 318 -10.43 -19.56 3.78
CA ALA A 318 -9.91 -20.89 3.47
C ALA A 318 -9.87 -21.12 1.94
N PRO A 319 -8.96 -21.95 1.42
CA PRO A 319 -8.88 -22.30 0.00
C PRO A 319 -10.23 -22.75 -0.58
N GLY A 320 -10.57 -22.23 -1.76
CA GLY A 320 -11.82 -22.53 -2.45
C GLY A 320 -13.05 -21.80 -1.90
N SER A 321 -12.84 -20.68 -1.21
CA SER A 321 -13.92 -19.79 -0.77
C SER A 321 -14.72 -19.25 -1.96
N GLU A 322 -16.03 -19.05 -1.77
CA GLU A 322 -16.91 -18.54 -2.85
C GLU A 322 -17.00 -17.01 -2.79
N SER A 323 -16.83 -16.41 -1.61
CA SER A 323 -16.90 -14.97 -1.41
C SER A 323 -16.23 -14.52 -0.10
N ILE A 324 -16.16 -13.20 0.07
CA ILE A 324 -15.70 -12.56 1.31
C ILE A 324 -16.47 -12.98 2.57
N ASP A 325 -17.71 -13.47 2.44
CA ASP A 325 -18.50 -13.96 3.59
C ASP A 325 -17.88 -15.21 4.24
N ASP A 326 -16.99 -15.92 3.55
CA ASP A 326 -16.24 -17.07 4.06
C ASP A 326 -14.94 -16.67 4.78
N ALA A 327 -14.66 -15.36 4.92
CA ALA A 327 -13.45 -14.86 5.55
C ALA A 327 -13.31 -15.34 7.00
N ILE A 328 -12.15 -15.91 7.30
CA ILE A 328 -11.75 -16.34 8.66
C ILE A 328 -11.19 -15.17 9.48
N ALA A 329 -10.63 -14.16 8.83
CA ALA A 329 -10.13 -12.94 9.46
C ALA A 329 -10.16 -11.76 8.48
N THR A 330 -10.40 -10.56 9.02
CA THR A 330 -10.41 -9.29 8.27
C THR A 330 -9.66 -8.23 9.06
N PHE A 331 -8.75 -7.53 8.38
CA PHE A 331 -7.89 -6.50 8.96
C PHE A 331 -8.04 -5.20 8.19
N GLU A 332 -8.14 -4.09 8.93
CA GLU A 332 -8.20 -2.75 8.37
C GLU A 332 -6.78 -2.13 8.35
N VAL A 333 -6.38 -1.60 7.19
CA VAL A 333 -5.11 -0.89 7.00
C VAL A 333 -5.38 0.47 6.35
N ALA A 334 -4.84 1.54 6.94
CA ALA A 334 -4.98 2.90 6.40
C ALA A 334 -3.67 3.31 5.73
N LEU A 335 -3.66 3.40 4.40
CA LEU A 335 -2.45 3.65 3.62
C LEU A 335 -2.27 5.16 3.40
N GLY A 336 -1.10 5.69 3.78
CA GLY A 336 -0.75 7.10 3.56
C GLY A 336 -0.31 7.39 2.12
N GLU A 337 -0.52 8.62 1.67
CA GLU A 337 -0.16 9.08 0.32
C GLU A 337 1.34 8.98 0.05
N GLY A 338 1.70 8.33 -1.05
CA GLY A 338 3.08 8.15 -1.51
C GLY A 338 3.91 7.20 -0.64
N GLU A 339 3.28 6.48 0.29
CA GLU A 339 3.96 5.54 1.17
C GLU A 339 4.00 4.13 0.57
N LEU A 340 5.09 3.40 0.84
CA LEU A 340 5.21 1.97 0.57
C LEU A 340 5.04 1.19 1.87
N TRP A 341 4.32 0.08 1.81
CA TRP A 341 3.97 -0.75 2.96
C TRP A 341 4.23 -2.24 2.68
N HIS A 342 4.81 -2.95 3.64
CA HIS A 342 4.70 -4.42 3.65
C HIS A 342 3.57 -4.82 4.61
N LEU A 343 2.64 -5.63 4.15
CA LEU A 343 1.49 -6.13 4.91
C LEU A 343 1.68 -7.63 5.11
N VAL A 344 2.23 -8.00 6.27
CA VAL A 344 2.67 -9.37 6.56
C VAL A 344 1.60 -10.10 7.37
N ALA A 345 0.89 -11.03 6.74
CA ALA A 345 -0.02 -11.95 7.42
C ALA A 345 0.79 -13.00 8.19
N ASN A 346 0.65 -13.05 9.52
CA ASN A 346 1.47 -13.89 10.38
C ASN A 346 0.73 -14.30 11.65
N GLY A 347 1.28 -15.24 12.41
CA GLY A 347 0.65 -15.78 13.62
C GLY A 347 -0.08 -17.10 13.36
N VAL A 348 -0.91 -17.50 14.31
CA VAL A 348 -1.66 -18.77 14.30
C VAL A 348 -3.13 -18.53 14.65
N LEU A 349 -4.05 -19.33 14.10
CA LEU A 349 -5.50 -19.13 14.28
C LEU A 349 -5.97 -19.42 15.70
N THR A 350 -5.37 -20.43 16.35
CA THR A 350 -5.72 -20.85 17.71
C THR A 350 -4.45 -20.93 18.56
N PRO A 351 -3.95 -19.81 19.14
CA PRO A 351 -2.69 -19.78 19.89
C PRO A 351 -2.53 -20.86 20.97
N GLY A 352 -3.62 -21.28 21.60
CA GLY A 352 -3.60 -22.34 22.62
C GLY A 352 -3.20 -23.74 22.13
N ASP A 353 -3.24 -23.98 20.81
CA ASP A 353 -2.84 -25.23 20.17
C ASP A 353 -1.38 -25.23 19.71
N PHE A 354 -0.64 -24.13 19.94
CA PHE A 354 0.74 -23.92 19.52
C PHE A 354 1.65 -23.64 20.74
N ALA A 355 2.96 -23.69 20.54
CA ALA A 355 3.90 -23.31 21.58
C ALA A 355 3.75 -21.81 21.91
N ALA A 356 3.68 -21.49 23.20
CA ALA A 356 3.62 -20.10 23.63
C ALA A 356 4.91 -19.36 23.24
N ASN A 357 4.78 -18.11 22.79
CA ASN A 357 5.93 -17.28 22.49
C ASN A 357 6.81 -17.11 23.77
N PRO A 358 8.13 -17.36 23.70
CA PRO A 358 9.01 -17.26 24.87
C PRO A 358 9.03 -15.90 25.56
N ASP A 359 8.85 -14.81 24.80
CA ASP A 359 8.81 -13.43 25.30
C ASP A 359 7.41 -13.04 25.82
N GLY A 360 6.42 -13.92 25.68
CA GLY A 360 5.02 -13.68 26.09
C GLY A 360 4.23 -12.82 25.12
N ALA A 361 4.68 -12.68 23.87
CA ALA A 361 3.93 -11.97 22.84
C ALA A 361 2.65 -12.71 22.44
N GLU A 362 1.59 -11.96 22.10
CA GLU A 362 0.37 -12.52 21.50
C GLU A 362 0.67 -13.00 20.08
N THR A 363 0.23 -14.22 19.76
CA THR A 363 0.55 -14.88 18.49
C THR A 363 -0.68 -15.14 17.62
N ASP A 364 -1.82 -14.52 17.93
CA ASP A 364 -3.01 -14.60 17.10
C ASP A 364 -2.70 -14.18 15.66
N PHE A 365 -3.38 -14.84 14.71
CA PHE A 365 -3.29 -14.50 13.29
C PHE A 365 -3.63 -13.02 13.08
N ASN A 366 -2.71 -12.29 12.46
CA ASN A 366 -2.77 -10.84 12.28
C ASN A 366 -2.07 -10.38 11.00
N VAL A 367 -2.38 -9.17 10.54
CA VAL A 367 -1.61 -8.45 9.52
C VAL A 367 -0.73 -7.40 10.18
N PHE A 368 0.58 -7.57 10.08
CA PHE A 368 1.57 -6.60 10.53
C PHE A 368 1.85 -5.61 9.40
N ALA A 369 1.49 -4.35 9.62
CA ALA A 369 1.69 -3.27 8.66
C ALA A 369 3.04 -2.58 8.91
N LEU A 370 4.04 -2.88 8.08
CA LEU A 370 5.38 -2.32 8.15
C LEU A 370 5.48 -1.08 7.27
N ILE A 371 5.37 0.09 7.90
CA ILE A 371 5.49 1.41 7.25
C ILE A 371 6.90 1.73 6.78
N GLU A 372 7.02 2.72 5.90
CA GLU A 372 8.29 3.19 5.35
C GLU A 372 9.05 2.07 4.63
N ALA A 373 8.33 1.20 3.92
CA ALA A 373 8.94 0.24 3.03
C ALA A 373 9.67 0.95 1.87
N ARG A 374 10.53 0.21 1.18
CA ARG A 374 11.34 0.67 0.05
C ARG A 374 11.37 -0.45 -0.98
N ASP A 375 11.29 -0.07 -2.24
CA ASP A 375 11.42 -0.94 -3.40
C ASP A 375 12.83 -0.85 -4.04
N GLN A 376 13.60 0.18 -3.70
CA GLN A 376 14.96 0.43 -4.19
C GLN A 376 15.89 0.87 -3.04
N ALA A 377 17.17 0.57 -3.17
CA ALA A 377 18.20 1.03 -2.24
C ALA A 377 18.47 2.53 -2.42
N GLU A 378 18.77 3.25 -1.33
CA GLU A 378 19.15 4.66 -1.42
C GLU A 378 20.57 4.87 -1.98
N THR A 379 21.43 3.85 -1.82
CA THR A 379 22.82 3.88 -2.29
C THR A 379 23.00 2.97 -3.49
N ALA A 380 23.37 3.56 -4.64
CA ALA A 380 23.61 2.79 -5.86
C ALA A 380 24.76 1.77 -5.69
N GLY A 381 24.56 0.55 -6.20
CA GLY A 381 25.45 -0.61 -6.09
C GLY A 381 25.32 -1.39 -4.77
N ASN A 382 24.53 -0.89 -3.82
CA ASN A 382 24.23 -1.59 -2.57
C ASN A 382 22.89 -2.31 -2.63
N VAL A 383 22.68 -3.19 -1.67
CA VAL A 383 21.39 -3.81 -1.34
C VAL A 383 21.00 -3.32 0.05
N GLU A 384 19.73 -2.97 0.23
CA GLU A 384 19.19 -2.58 1.53
C GLU A 384 18.29 -3.67 2.12
N PHE A 385 18.59 -4.11 3.33
CA PHE A 385 17.83 -5.12 4.06
C PHE A 385 17.02 -4.48 5.16
N ARG A 386 15.77 -4.88 5.27
CA ARG A 386 15.01 -4.74 6.50
C ARG A 386 14.72 -6.12 7.05
N VAL A 387 14.89 -6.32 8.36
CA VAL A 387 14.73 -7.64 8.99
C VAL A 387 13.51 -7.61 9.88
N TRP A 388 12.59 -8.57 9.71
CA TRP A 388 11.39 -8.69 10.52
C TRP A 388 11.29 -10.05 11.20
N HIS A 389 10.88 -10.08 12.47
CA HIS A 389 10.80 -11.30 13.24
C HIS A 389 9.41 -11.94 13.22
N GLY A 390 9.17 -12.90 12.32
CA GLY A 390 7.88 -13.60 12.19
C GLY A 390 7.74 -14.93 12.91
N ALA A 391 8.80 -15.49 13.51
CA ALA A 391 8.70 -16.78 14.19
C ALA A 391 7.98 -16.66 15.55
N THR A 392 6.83 -17.32 15.69
CA THR A 392 5.97 -17.20 16.88
C THR A 392 6.53 -17.91 18.11
N ASP A 393 7.37 -18.93 17.93
CA ASP A 393 7.91 -19.79 18.99
C ASP A 393 9.39 -19.53 19.30
N ALA A 394 9.97 -18.49 18.71
CA ALA A 394 11.34 -18.07 18.98
C ALA A 394 11.38 -16.89 19.98
N PRO A 395 12.40 -16.85 20.87
CA PRO A 395 12.67 -15.69 21.70
C PRO A 395 13.27 -14.56 20.85
N SER A 396 13.43 -13.38 21.44
CA SER A 396 14.15 -12.27 20.81
C SER A 396 15.56 -12.68 20.34
N VAL A 397 15.96 -12.23 19.14
CA VAL A 397 17.25 -12.58 18.51
C VAL A 397 18.07 -11.36 18.09
N ASP A 398 19.38 -11.57 17.87
CA ASP A 398 20.27 -10.66 17.17
C ASP A 398 20.66 -11.24 15.80
N LEU A 399 20.76 -10.41 14.77
CA LEU A 399 21.43 -10.71 13.51
C LEU A 399 22.87 -10.16 13.51
N ARG A 400 23.84 -10.99 13.13
CA ARG A 400 25.28 -10.66 13.14
C ARG A 400 25.97 -11.09 11.86
N LEU A 401 27.04 -10.40 11.45
CA LEU A 401 27.91 -10.83 10.34
C LEU A 401 28.68 -12.14 10.62
N THR A 402 28.85 -12.50 11.88
CA THR A 402 29.45 -13.76 12.35
C THR A 402 29.26 -13.86 13.87
N ALA A 403 29.35 -15.05 14.44
CA ALA A 403 29.21 -15.32 15.86
C ALA A 403 30.26 -14.53 16.65
N GLY A 404 29.82 -13.79 17.66
CA GLY A 404 30.67 -12.84 18.41
C GLY A 404 31.06 -11.56 17.64
N GLY A 405 30.62 -11.39 16.39
CA GLY A 405 30.81 -10.20 15.56
C GLY A 405 29.85 -9.06 15.89
N ALA A 406 29.88 -8.01 15.07
CA ALA A 406 29.00 -6.84 15.22
C ALA A 406 27.53 -7.22 15.01
N VAL A 407 26.68 -6.67 15.87
CA VAL A 407 25.22 -6.77 15.74
C VAL A 407 24.78 -5.83 14.62
N LEU A 408 24.08 -6.39 13.64
CA LEU A 408 23.50 -5.68 12.50
C LEU A 408 22.08 -5.21 12.82
N ALA A 409 21.30 -6.09 13.43
CA ALA A 409 19.99 -5.81 14.01
C ALA A 409 19.91 -6.56 15.34
N GLY A 410 19.59 -5.88 16.43
CA GLY A 410 19.69 -6.46 17.77
C GLY A 410 18.36 -6.47 18.50
N ASN A 411 18.17 -7.48 19.33
CA ASN A 411 17.00 -7.64 20.20
C ASN A 411 15.67 -7.49 19.45
N LEU A 412 15.55 -8.15 18.29
CA LEU A 412 14.30 -8.22 17.54
C LEU A 412 13.43 -9.30 18.17
N GLY A 413 12.32 -8.91 18.80
CA GLY A 413 11.26 -9.82 19.26
C GLY A 413 10.18 -10.05 18.20
N TYR A 414 9.29 -11.02 18.43
CA TYR A 414 8.17 -11.32 17.53
C TYR A 414 7.36 -10.07 17.15
N GLY A 415 7.19 -9.84 15.85
CA GLY A 415 6.48 -8.68 15.30
C GLY A 415 7.34 -7.42 15.13
N GLU A 416 8.57 -7.39 15.64
CA GLU A 416 9.45 -6.23 15.50
C GLU A 416 10.24 -6.23 14.18
N VAL A 417 10.49 -5.03 13.67
CA VAL A 417 11.23 -4.78 12.43
C VAL A 417 12.48 -3.96 12.71
N SER A 418 13.59 -4.26 12.02
CA SER A 418 14.81 -3.46 12.10
C SER A 418 14.72 -2.16 11.29
N ASP A 419 15.68 -1.27 11.54
CA ASP A 419 16.08 -0.25 10.57
C ASP A 419 16.65 -0.90 9.30
N TYR A 420 16.76 -0.11 8.22
CA TYR A 420 17.42 -0.56 6.99
C TYR A 420 18.94 -0.70 7.20
N LEU A 421 19.45 -1.87 6.81
CA LEU A 421 20.86 -2.19 6.72
C LEU A 421 21.31 -2.10 5.26
N SER A 422 22.24 -1.20 4.93
CA SER A 422 22.82 -1.09 3.59
C SER A 422 24.16 -1.82 3.49
N VAL A 423 24.28 -2.75 2.55
CA VAL A 423 25.51 -3.53 2.28
C VAL A 423 25.82 -3.56 0.79
N ALA A 424 27.07 -3.82 0.41
CA ALA A 424 27.40 -4.00 -1.01
C ALA A 424 26.70 -5.27 -1.56
N ALA A 425 26.36 -5.29 -2.85
CA ALA A 425 25.87 -6.51 -3.50
C ALA A 425 27.00 -7.56 -3.59
N ASP A 426 27.05 -8.48 -2.63
CA ASP A 426 28.07 -9.53 -2.48
C ASP A 426 27.49 -10.72 -1.68
N GLU A 427 28.30 -11.74 -1.44
CA GLU A 427 27.98 -12.85 -0.56
C GLU A 427 28.38 -12.56 0.90
N TYR A 428 27.46 -12.80 1.83
CA TYR A 428 27.66 -12.66 3.26
C TYR A 428 27.38 -13.97 3.98
N VAL A 429 28.05 -14.17 5.11
CA VAL A 429 27.62 -15.16 6.11
C VAL A 429 27.02 -14.37 7.25
N VAL A 430 25.85 -14.78 7.73
CA VAL A 430 25.19 -14.14 8.87
C VAL A 430 24.77 -15.17 9.88
N ASP A 431 24.89 -14.81 11.15
CA ASP A 431 24.43 -15.62 12.27
C ASP A 431 23.21 -14.95 12.91
N VAL A 432 22.17 -15.74 13.10
CA VAL A 432 21.08 -15.40 14.01
C VAL A 432 21.48 -15.96 15.37
N THR A 433 21.50 -15.13 16.42
CA THR A 433 21.87 -15.55 17.79
C THR A 433 20.78 -15.18 18.78
N ALA A 434 20.71 -15.87 19.92
CA ALA A 434 19.86 -15.40 21.03
C ALA A 434 20.23 -13.95 21.41
N ALA A 435 19.24 -13.12 21.73
CA ALA A 435 19.48 -11.72 22.06
C ALA A 435 20.51 -11.57 23.18
N GLY A 436 21.54 -10.75 22.93
CA GLY A 436 22.59 -10.46 23.90
C GLY A 436 23.58 -11.59 24.19
N ASP A 437 23.43 -12.80 23.61
CA ASP A 437 24.42 -13.88 23.68
C ASP A 437 24.94 -14.24 22.28
N GLY A 438 25.97 -13.54 21.84
CA GLY A 438 26.57 -13.73 20.52
C GLY A 438 27.25 -15.09 20.30
N ASN A 439 27.25 -16.00 21.28
CA ASN A 439 27.75 -17.37 21.13
C ASN A 439 26.61 -18.41 21.02
N ALA A 440 25.38 -18.04 21.34
CA ALA A 440 24.21 -18.89 21.23
C ALA A 440 23.60 -18.76 19.82
N VAL A 441 24.20 -19.44 18.84
CA VAL A 441 23.80 -19.37 17.43
C VAL A 441 22.54 -20.21 17.17
N VAL A 442 21.49 -19.57 16.68
CA VAL A 442 20.24 -20.17 16.19
C VAL A 442 20.46 -20.85 14.85
N GLY A 443 21.15 -20.16 13.94
CA GLY A 443 21.52 -20.69 12.66
C GLY A 443 22.52 -19.77 11.97
N THR A 444 23.43 -20.37 11.21
CA THR A 444 24.32 -19.67 10.29
C THR A 444 23.73 -19.75 8.89
N TYR A 445 23.63 -18.63 8.20
CA TYR A 445 23.05 -18.52 6.87
C TYR A 445 24.06 -17.92 5.91
N THR A 446 24.10 -18.44 4.68
CA THR A 446 24.79 -17.78 3.57
C THR A 446 23.77 -16.93 2.83
N LEU A 447 24.04 -15.63 2.77
CA LEU A 447 23.24 -14.63 2.10
C LEU A 447 23.98 -14.16 0.84
N ASP A 448 23.68 -14.77 -0.31
CA ASP A 448 24.18 -14.29 -1.61
C ASP A 448 23.21 -13.25 -2.17
N VAL A 449 23.64 -11.99 -2.17
CA VAL A 449 22.84 -10.86 -2.65
C VAL A 449 23.53 -10.13 -3.79
N SER A 450 24.50 -10.80 -4.42
CA SER A 450 25.30 -10.26 -5.53
C SER A 450 24.46 -9.88 -6.75
N SER A 451 23.28 -10.49 -6.93
CA SER A 451 22.33 -10.19 -8.00
C SER A 451 21.29 -9.12 -7.66
N LEU A 452 21.28 -8.60 -6.42
CA LEU A 452 20.24 -7.69 -5.92
C LEU A 452 20.68 -6.23 -5.82
N ALA A 453 21.75 -5.85 -6.54
CA ALA A 453 22.23 -4.48 -6.57
C ALA A 453 21.11 -3.48 -6.87
N ASP A 454 21.14 -2.35 -6.16
CA ASP A 454 20.16 -1.25 -6.23
C ASP A 454 18.78 -1.57 -5.63
N GLN A 455 18.55 -2.77 -5.07
CA GLN A 455 17.26 -3.17 -4.51
C GLN A 455 17.19 -3.00 -2.99
N ALA A 456 15.98 -2.73 -2.50
CA ALA A 456 15.62 -2.88 -1.10
C ALA A 456 14.74 -4.14 -0.93
N VAL A 457 15.00 -4.93 0.11
CA VAL A 457 14.32 -6.21 0.36
C VAL A 457 13.94 -6.38 1.82
N LEU A 458 12.88 -7.16 2.07
CA LEU A 458 12.47 -7.58 3.41
C LEU A 458 12.95 -9.01 3.67
N ALA A 459 13.83 -9.19 4.65
CA ALA A 459 14.18 -10.50 5.19
C ALA A 459 13.32 -10.78 6.42
N LEU A 460 12.72 -11.96 6.51
CA LEU A 460 11.81 -12.30 7.58
C LEU A 460 12.02 -13.72 8.10
N ALA A 461 11.95 -13.84 9.43
CA ALA A 461 11.90 -15.13 10.12
C ALA A 461 10.58 -15.83 9.78
N SER A 462 10.65 -17.00 9.15
CA SER A 462 9.51 -17.69 8.56
C SER A 462 9.44 -19.15 8.98
N GLY A 463 8.35 -19.58 9.63
CA GLY A 463 8.19 -20.95 10.14
C GLY A 463 8.45 -21.07 11.64
N PHE A 464 8.32 -22.29 12.15
CA PHE A 464 8.50 -22.62 13.56
C PHE A 464 9.92 -23.11 13.85
N LEU A 465 10.52 -22.62 14.93
CA LEU A 465 11.81 -23.09 15.41
C LEU A 465 11.72 -24.53 15.96
N SER A 466 10.56 -24.90 16.52
CA SER A 466 10.24 -26.23 17.02
C SER A 466 8.92 -26.76 16.42
N PRO A 467 8.93 -27.31 15.18
CA PRO A 467 7.73 -27.84 14.51
C PRO A 467 6.89 -28.82 15.33
N ALA A 468 7.52 -29.73 16.06
CA ALA A 468 6.84 -30.75 16.86
C ALA A 468 5.98 -30.16 18.00
N GLY A 469 6.28 -28.94 18.45
CA GLY A 469 5.48 -28.20 19.44
C GLY A 469 4.40 -27.32 18.81
N ASN A 470 4.33 -27.26 17.47
CA ASN A 470 3.54 -26.33 16.68
C ASN A 470 2.80 -27.07 15.57
N ASN A 471 2.15 -28.18 15.94
CA ASN A 471 1.32 -29.00 15.05
C ASN A 471 2.05 -29.52 13.79
N ASP A 472 3.35 -29.79 13.91
CA ASP A 472 4.21 -30.24 12.82
C ASP A 472 4.19 -29.27 11.60
N GLY A 473 3.97 -27.97 11.86
CA GLY A 473 4.03 -26.93 10.83
C GLY A 473 5.43 -26.71 10.25
N GLU A 474 5.50 -25.86 9.22
CA GLU A 474 6.73 -25.67 8.45
C GLU A 474 7.89 -25.15 9.32
N ALA A 475 9.07 -25.72 9.10
CA ALA A 475 10.26 -25.41 9.90
C ALA A 475 10.83 -24.02 9.58
N PHE A 476 11.48 -23.42 10.57
CA PHE A 476 12.11 -22.11 10.48
C PHE A 476 13.10 -21.99 9.31
N GLU A 477 12.94 -20.93 8.52
CA GLU A 477 13.87 -20.46 7.51
C GLU A 477 13.89 -18.92 7.52
N ILE A 478 14.88 -18.33 6.84
CA ILE A 478 14.85 -16.91 6.51
C ILE A 478 14.30 -16.77 5.10
N LEU A 479 13.14 -16.11 4.99
CA LEU A 479 12.54 -15.73 3.71
C LEU A 479 13.02 -14.32 3.35
N VAL A 480 13.45 -14.11 2.11
CA VAL A 480 13.72 -12.79 1.53
C VAL A 480 12.64 -12.50 0.50
N VAL A 481 12.00 -11.34 0.62
CA VAL A 481 10.95 -10.87 -0.28
C VAL A 481 11.46 -9.65 -1.06
N LEU A 482 11.37 -9.74 -2.38
CA LEU A 482 11.72 -8.67 -3.32
C LEU A 482 10.49 -7.84 -3.67
N ALA A 483 10.70 -6.62 -4.15
CA ALA A 483 9.63 -5.68 -4.52
C ALA A 483 8.66 -6.21 -5.61
N ASP A 484 9.14 -7.12 -6.47
CA ASP A 484 8.33 -7.76 -7.51
C ASP A 484 7.53 -8.98 -7.02
N GLY A 485 7.58 -9.28 -5.73
CA GLY A 485 6.90 -10.43 -5.11
C GLY A 485 7.68 -11.74 -5.17
N THR A 486 8.86 -11.76 -5.80
CA THR A 486 9.74 -12.94 -5.75
C THR A 486 10.15 -13.21 -4.31
N THR A 487 10.04 -14.47 -3.89
CA THR A 487 10.50 -14.92 -2.57
C THR A 487 11.66 -15.91 -2.70
N LEU A 488 12.65 -15.76 -1.82
CA LEU A 488 13.87 -16.58 -1.80
C LEU A 488 14.10 -17.08 -0.36
N THR A 489 14.32 -18.37 -0.17
CA THR A 489 14.72 -18.90 1.15
C THR A 489 16.24 -18.99 1.23
N LEU A 490 16.81 -18.53 2.34
CA LEU A 490 18.27 -18.56 2.51
C LEU A 490 18.74 -19.96 2.92
N PRO A 491 19.77 -20.51 2.26
CA PRO A 491 20.31 -21.80 2.62
C PRO A 491 20.98 -21.74 4.00
N VAL A 492 20.64 -22.70 4.86
CA VAL A 492 21.28 -22.83 6.18
C VAL A 492 22.66 -23.47 6.02
N GLY A 493 23.70 -22.78 6.48
CA GLY A 493 25.09 -23.25 6.47
C GLY A 493 25.41 -24.23 7.61
N THR A 494 24.60 -24.25 8.66
CA THR A 494 24.67 -25.17 9.81
C THR A 494 23.30 -25.75 10.15
N SER A 495 23.19 -26.72 11.07
CA SER A 495 21.87 -27.09 11.59
C SER A 495 21.28 -25.94 12.41
N ILE A 496 19.96 -25.75 12.33
CA ILE A 496 19.21 -24.82 13.19
C ILE A 496 19.13 -25.41 14.59
N ASP A 497 19.44 -24.61 15.62
CA ASP A 497 19.33 -25.02 17.02
C ASP A 497 17.92 -24.77 17.56
N SER A 498 17.10 -25.83 17.58
CA SER A 498 15.72 -25.78 18.08
C SER A 498 15.63 -25.66 19.61
N ASP A 499 16.71 -25.92 20.36
CA ASP A 499 16.68 -25.85 21.84
C ASP A 499 16.51 -24.41 22.34
N LEU A 500 16.71 -23.42 21.45
CA LEU A 500 16.47 -22.01 21.72
C LEU A 500 15.00 -21.67 21.95
N ALA A 501 14.06 -22.43 21.39
CA ALA A 501 12.63 -22.28 21.71
C ALA A 501 12.34 -22.53 23.20
N ALA A 502 13.25 -23.21 23.92
CA ALA A 502 13.14 -23.45 25.36
C ALA A 502 13.87 -22.39 26.22
N LEU A 503 14.53 -21.40 25.60
CA LEU A 503 15.09 -20.28 26.36
C LEU A 503 13.96 -19.41 26.94
N PRO A 504 14.14 -18.86 28.14
CA PRO A 504 13.19 -17.88 28.66
C PRO A 504 13.26 -16.60 27.83
N GLY A 505 12.12 -15.99 27.51
CA GLY A 505 12.08 -14.69 26.85
C GLY A 505 11.96 -13.49 27.80
N THR A 506 11.67 -13.74 29.08
CA THR A 506 11.58 -12.70 30.11
C THR A 506 12.43 -13.00 31.34
N PHE A 507 12.79 -11.95 32.08
CA PHE A 507 13.39 -12.08 33.41
C PHE A 507 12.33 -12.55 34.41
N GLU A 508 12.63 -13.58 35.20
CA GLU A 508 11.68 -14.13 36.17
C GLU A 508 12.38 -14.65 37.44
N LEU A 509 11.84 -14.33 38.62
CA LEU A 509 12.21 -14.96 39.89
C LEU A 509 11.17 -16.02 40.30
N LYS A 510 11.36 -17.27 39.87
CA LYS A 510 10.42 -18.41 40.07
C LYS A 510 10.20 -18.81 41.53
N GLY A 511 11.06 -18.35 42.43
CA GLY A 511 10.94 -18.56 43.87
C GLY A 511 11.93 -19.60 44.41
N ASN A 512 11.69 -20.05 45.65
CA ASN A 512 12.58 -21.00 46.33
C ASN A 512 11.86 -22.27 46.77
N PHE A 513 12.50 -23.43 46.60
CA PHE A 513 11.97 -24.73 47.03
C PHE A 513 13.04 -25.59 47.74
N PRO A 514 12.74 -26.18 48.90
CA PRO A 514 11.48 -26.05 49.67
C PRO A 514 11.30 -24.65 50.28
N ASN A 515 10.07 -24.27 50.62
CA ASN A 515 9.72 -23.08 51.42
C ASN A 515 8.45 -23.37 52.26
N PRO A 516 8.53 -23.48 53.60
CA PRO A 516 9.71 -23.31 54.45
C PRO A 516 10.82 -24.34 54.21
N PHE A 517 12.07 -24.01 54.56
CA PHE A 517 13.25 -24.86 54.33
C PHE A 517 14.08 -25.12 55.60
N ASN A 518 14.91 -26.19 55.58
CA ASN A 518 15.85 -26.55 56.65
C ASN A 518 17.04 -27.41 56.14
N PRO A 519 18.30 -26.97 56.31
CA PRO A 519 18.76 -25.59 56.31
C PRO A 519 18.98 -25.06 54.88
N THR A 520 18.71 -25.86 53.85
CA THR A 520 19.02 -25.54 52.44
C THR A 520 17.76 -25.39 51.59
N THR A 521 17.78 -24.43 50.66
CA THR A 521 16.74 -24.24 49.63
C THR A 521 17.39 -23.88 48.30
N ASN A 522 16.71 -24.14 47.19
CA ASN A 522 17.14 -23.75 45.87
C ASN A 522 16.27 -22.61 45.36
N ILE A 523 16.89 -21.52 44.95
CA ILE A 523 16.23 -20.35 44.35
C ILE A 523 16.41 -20.46 42.85
N GLN A 524 15.31 -20.55 42.11
CA GLN A 524 15.33 -20.63 40.65
C GLN A 524 14.94 -19.28 40.05
N PHE A 525 15.63 -18.90 38.98
CA PHE A 525 15.35 -17.69 38.22
C PHE A 525 15.70 -17.87 36.75
N ALA A 526 15.08 -17.10 35.87
CA ALA A 526 15.30 -17.12 34.44
C ALA A 526 15.84 -15.77 33.96
N ILE A 527 16.78 -15.80 33.01
CA ILE A 527 17.29 -14.61 32.34
C ILE A 527 17.25 -14.81 30.82
N PRO A 528 16.68 -13.87 30.05
CA PRO A 528 16.44 -14.05 28.62
C PRO A 528 17.63 -13.74 27.73
N ALA A 529 18.54 -12.93 28.22
CA ALA A 529 19.76 -12.53 27.53
C ALA A 529 20.94 -12.55 28.51
N ALA A 530 22.16 -12.67 28.00
CA ALA A 530 23.35 -12.61 28.84
C ALA A 530 23.39 -11.30 29.63
N SER A 531 23.42 -11.41 30.96
CA SER A 531 23.19 -10.27 31.87
C SER A 531 24.09 -10.33 33.09
N ASP A 532 24.46 -9.15 33.61
CA ASP A 532 25.08 -9.05 34.93
C ASP A 532 24.03 -9.28 36.02
N VAL A 533 24.15 -10.42 36.70
CA VAL A 533 23.20 -10.89 37.70
C VAL A 533 23.78 -10.82 39.10
N THR A 534 23.02 -10.23 40.02
CA THR A 534 23.27 -10.30 41.46
C THR A 534 22.05 -10.87 42.18
N LEU A 535 22.22 -11.99 42.87
CA LEU A 535 21.21 -12.58 43.76
C LEU A 535 21.68 -12.47 45.21
N THR A 536 21.02 -11.62 45.99
CA THR A 536 21.41 -11.31 47.37
C THR A 536 20.30 -11.64 48.35
N VAL A 537 20.66 -12.25 49.48
CA VAL A 537 19.76 -12.55 50.59
C VAL A 537 19.93 -11.50 51.69
N TYR A 538 18.82 -11.03 52.24
CA TYR A 538 18.71 -10.05 53.30
C TYR A 538 17.88 -10.60 54.48
N ASP A 539 18.18 -10.13 55.68
CA ASP A 539 17.28 -10.29 56.83
C ASP A 539 16.15 -9.23 56.84
N MET A 540 15.22 -9.34 57.78
CA MET A 540 14.09 -8.40 57.91
C MET A 540 14.49 -6.98 58.31
N LEU A 541 15.74 -6.74 58.71
CA LEU A 541 16.29 -5.40 58.96
C LEU A 541 16.97 -4.81 57.72
N GLY A 542 16.93 -5.52 56.58
CA GLY A 542 17.57 -5.13 55.33
C GLY A 542 19.08 -5.35 55.31
N ARG A 543 19.64 -6.11 56.26
CA ARG A 543 21.07 -6.42 56.27
C ARG A 543 21.33 -7.57 55.30
N GLN A 544 22.30 -7.40 54.42
CA GLN A 544 22.78 -8.46 53.53
C GLN A 544 23.39 -9.59 54.36
N VAL A 545 22.87 -10.81 54.22
CA VAL A 545 23.34 -12.00 54.92
C VAL A 545 24.07 -12.99 54.01
N ALA A 546 23.80 -12.96 52.70
CA ALA A 546 24.53 -13.76 51.70
C ALA A 546 24.41 -13.14 50.31
N VAL A 547 25.41 -13.36 49.45
CA VAL A 547 25.33 -13.13 48.00
C VAL A 547 25.51 -14.50 47.36
N LEU A 548 24.49 -14.96 46.64
CA LEU A 548 24.46 -16.30 46.06
C LEU A 548 24.99 -16.31 44.63
N VAL A 549 24.78 -15.21 43.91
CA VAL A 549 25.26 -14.99 42.55
C VAL A 549 25.73 -13.55 42.44
N ASN A 550 26.88 -13.33 41.80
CA ASN A 550 27.38 -12.00 41.44
C ASN A 550 28.31 -12.14 40.23
N GLY A 551 27.77 -11.94 39.03
CA GLY A 551 28.53 -12.01 37.78
C GLY A 551 27.63 -12.11 36.55
N THR A 552 28.25 -12.15 35.38
CA THR A 552 27.55 -12.31 34.12
C THR A 552 27.12 -13.77 33.93
N LEU A 553 25.84 -14.00 33.63
CA LEU A 553 25.28 -15.30 33.32
C LEU A 553 24.72 -15.29 31.89
N SER A 554 24.80 -16.43 31.19
CA SER A 554 24.22 -16.62 29.85
C SER A 554 22.69 -16.78 29.93
N ALA A 555 21.99 -16.57 28.82
CA ALA A 555 20.56 -16.82 28.72
C ALA A 555 20.19 -18.23 29.23
N GLY A 556 19.06 -18.35 29.91
CA GLY A 556 18.57 -19.62 30.44
C GLY A 556 18.01 -19.56 31.87
N THR A 557 17.57 -20.72 32.36
CA THR A 557 17.10 -20.90 33.73
C THR A 557 18.27 -21.34 34.64
N HIS A 558 18.49 -20.58 35.72
CA HIS A 558 19.56 -20.80 36.69
C HIS A 558 19.00 -21.19 38.05
N THR A 559 19.77 -21.97 38.80
CA THR A 559 19.44 -22.34 40.19
C THR A 559 20.58 -21.98 41.12
N ALA A 560 20.29 -21.18 42.14
CA ALA A 560 21.22 -20.85 43.20
C ALA A 560 20.82 -21.54 44.51
N THR A 561 21.73 -22.33 45.08
CA THR A 561 21.51 -22.98 46.37
C THR A 561 21.85 -22.04 47.52
N PHE A 562 20.92 -21.88 48.47
CA PHE A 562 21.14 -21.15 49.70
C PHE A 562 21.24 -22.11 50.90
N ASP A 563 22.39 -22.12 51.57
CA ASP A 563 22.62 -22.82 52.84
C ASP A 563 22.56 -21.83 54.01
N ALA A 564 21.53 -21.95 54.83
CA ALA A 564 21.27 -21.10 55.99
C ALA A 564 21.66 -21.76 57.33
N SER A 565 22.54 -22.75 57.32
CA SER A 565 22.95 -23.49 58.53
C SER A 565 23.43 -22.59 59.68
N ASN A 566 24.04 -21.45 59.36
CA ASN A 566 24.56 -20.49 60.34
C ASN A 566 23.57 -19.37 60.73
N LEU A 567 22.33 -19.40 60.23
CA LEU A 567 21.32 -18.36 60.47
C LEU A 567 20.24 -18.85 61.45
N SER A 568 19.53 -17.94 62.11
CA SER A 568 18.40 -18.26 62.99
C SER A 568 17.11 -18.50 62.21
N SER A 569 16.22 -19.38 62.69
CA SER A 569 14.87 -19.53 62.13
C SER A 569 14.17 -18.17 62.01
N GLY A 570 13.45 -17.95 60.91
CA GLY A 570 12.82 -16.67 60.61
C GLY A 570 12.60 -16.43 59.12
N THR A 571 12.03 -15.27 58.81
CA THR A 571 11.81 -14.82 57.44
C THR A 571 13.05 -14.11 56.90
N TYR A 572 13.41 -14.42 55.66
CA TYR A 572 14.46 -13.75 54.90
C TYR A 572 13.89 -13.27 53.58
N MET A 573 14.48 -12.21 53.02
CA MET A 573 14.17 -11.73 51.68
C MET A 573 15.34 -12.06 50.77
N TYR A 574 15.08 -12.37 49.50
CA TYR A 574 16.11 -12.45 48.47
C TYR A 574 15.72 -11.56 47.31
N ARG A 575 16.70 -10.86 46.76
CA ARG A 575 16.53 -9.92 45.66
C ARG A 575 17.40 -10.36 44.50
N LEU A 576 16.77 -10.56 43.36
CA LEU A 576 17.43 -10.74 42.07
C LEU A 576 17.52 -9.36 41.41
N GLN A 577 18.72 -9.02 40.94
CA GLN A 577 18.96 -7.87 40.09
C GLN A 577 19.69 -8.35 38.83
N ALA A 578 19.11 -8.10 37.65
CA ALA A 578 19.68 -8.45 36.36
C ALA A 578 19.49 -7.27 35.40
N GLY A 579 20.55 -6.51 35.13
CA GLY A 579 20.44 -5.22 34.42
C GLY A 579 19.47 -4.26 35.15
N ASN A 580 18.40 -3.87 34.46
CA ASN A 580 17.33 -3.01 35.00
C ASN A 580 16.24 -3.78 35.75
N PHE A 581 16.17 -5.11 35.61
CA PHE A 581 15.19 -5.94 36.29
C PHE A 581 15.57 -6.10 37.77
N VAL A 582 14.63 -5.82 38.68
CA VAL A 582 14.79 -6.04 40.11
C VAL A 582 13.53 -6.66 40.68
N GLU A 583 13.63 -7.87 41.19
CA GLU A 583 12.53 -8.56 41.86
C GLU A 583 12.96 -9.04 43.25
N THR A 584 12.07 -8.95 44.23
CA THR A 584 12.32 -9.37 45.61
C THR A 584 11.24 -10.34 46.08
N SER A 585 11.66 -11.48 46.60
CA SER A 585 10.78 -12.50 47.17
C SER A 585 11.20 -12.90 48.58
N LYS A 586 10.30 -13.59 49.30
CA LYS A 586 10.49 -13.98 50.71
C LYS A 586 10.60 -15.49 50.88
N MET A 587 11.39 -15.91 51.86
CA MET A 587 11.53 -17.32 52.25
C MET A 587 11.53 -17.49 53.78
N MET A 588 11.14 -18.67 54.25
CA MET A 588 11.05 -19.00 55.67
C MET A 588 11.99 -20.14 56.05
N LEU A 589 12.95 -19.87 56.94
CA LEU A 589 13.82 -20.88 57.54
C LEU A 589 13.18 -21.42 58.82
N ILE A 590 13.08 -22.75 58.94
CA ILE A 590 12.62 -23.44 60.15
C ILE A 590 13.69 -24.46 60.56
N LYS A 591 14.35 -24.24 61.70
CA LYS A 591 15.27 -25.21 62.30
C LYS A 591 14.57 -26.24 63.17
#